data_AF-A0A6J2XSK4-F1
#
_entry.id   AF-A0A6J2XSK4-F1
#
_cell.length_a   1.000
_cell.length_b   1.000
_cell.length_c   1.000
_cell.angle_alpha   90.00
_cell.angle_beta   90.00
_cell.angle_gamma   90.00
#
_symmetry.space_group_name_H-M   'P 1'
#
loop_
_entity.id
_entity.type
_entity.pdbx_description
1 polymer ?
#
loop_
_entity_poly.entity_id
_entity_poly.type
_entity_poly.pdbx_seq_one_letter_code
_entity_poly.pdbx_strand_id
1 'polypeptide(L)'
;MDDDFQPITTTSFYGRKIFSTLQEAADAIESHEDEADVIVLPPEPDVLTDQEEFDDDNIMESHIPNDVPGYIEVNFGNTDEWSDSDDEPLSIFVSKRPRAEERNPVWEKIEPVYVFSRDTENGANDRLEKVKESLRGYNPVQIFEKLFDDNVFQLMIEQSIIYSRQKNNHDFFATMEEMKIFIGILLLSGYHKLPQQRMYWSLDEDLGVKIVSGSISRNRFLEIKRYLHFADNDKINKNDKMFKLRPLMDILNKNFRQWGFFHKSLSVDEAMVKYFGHHSAKQFIRGKPVRFGFKDWMLCSSTGYCYAFDTYCGKNSEKKGQSLGLGADVVISLLEHLDNPADHIVYFDNFFTTLRLMNQLTAKGIRATGTIRENRQKNCNIQSSKMMDKEERGTYDYRFNCENNLLIVKWKDNSVCSMASNHDFIEPLNYVKRWSRAKKEITTVQQPLVFQNYNAGMGGVDLNDQATNTYRISIRGKKWWWCLFTHMVNVTMTNSWKLHQICASPEEKISLLDFTRYVARYYLRLNNKTRKTNRPCQVPGAVRYDNVGHFPEKIEKQLRCSVCHLRIRWRCKKCIVTLCVERECFEKYHT
;
A
#
# COMPACT_ATOMS: atom_id res chain seq x y z
N MET A 1 -57.24 -16.18 10.63
CA MET A 1 -56.32 -16.81 9.66
C MET A 1 -55.62 -15.67 8.99
N ASP A 2 -54.44 -15.35 9.51
CA ASP A 2 -53.35 -14.60 8.87
C ASP A 2 -52.25 -14.62 9.94
N ASP A 3 -51.38 -15.62 9.84
CA ASP A 3 -50.17 -15.77 10.64
C ASP A 3 -49.05 -14.96 9.97
N ASP A 4 -48.57 -13.93 10.66
CA ASP A 4 -47.36 -13.19 10.31
C ASP A 4 -46.12 -14.07 10.51
N PHE A 5 -45.45 -14.40 9.41
CA PHE A 5 -44.12 -14.98 9.39
C PHE A 5 -43.09 -13.94 9.87
N GLN A 6 -42.50 -14.14 11.05
CA GLN A 6 -41.20 -13.54 11.37
C GLN A 6 -40.05 -14.47 10.92
N PRO A 7 -39.05 -13.99 10.17
CA PRO A 7 -37.86 -14.77 9.88
C PRO A 7 -36.90 -14.74 11.08
N ILE A 8 -36.87 -15.83 11.85
CA ILE A 8 -35.78 -16.13 12.77
C ILE A 8 -34.58 -16.60 11.93
N THR A 9 -33.54 -15.78 11.81
CA THR A 9 -32.23 -16.23 11.33
C THR A 9 -31.12 -15.82 12.28
N THR A 10 -31.17 -16.35 13.51
CA THR A 10 -29.99 -16.46 14.39
C THR A 10 -29.27 -17.76 14.05
N THR A 11 -28.34 -17.72 13.09
CA THR A 11 -27.46 -18.85 12.82
C THR A 11 -26.32 -18.84 13.83
N SER A 12 -26.45 -19.57 14.94
CA SER A 12 -25.38 -19.72 15.94
C SER A 12 -24.40 -20.82 15.52
N PHE A 13 -23.15 -20.46 15.24
CA PHE A 13 -22.01 -21.40 15.30
C PHE A 13 -20.82 -20.66 15.91
N TYR A 14 -20.24 -21.24 16.98
CA TYR A 14 -19.04 -20.77 17.69
C TYR A 14 -19.09 -19.37 18.35
N GLY A 15 -20.13 -19.05 19.13
CA GLY A 15 -20.13 -17.84 19.98
C GLY A 15 -20.27 -16.49 19.25
N ARG A 16 -20.49 -16.52 17.93
CA ARG A 16 -20.72 -15.34 17.10
C ARG A 16 -22.21 -14.98 17.06
N LYS A 17 -22.53 -13.70 17.30
CA LYS A 17 -23.87 -13.13 17.12
C LYS A 17 -23.80 -11.93 16.19
N ILE A 18 -24.75 -11.84 15.26
CA ILE A 18 -24.86 -10.74 14.30
C ILE A 18 -26.11 -9.94 14.67
N PHE A 19 -25.94 -8.62 14.80
CA PHE A 19 -26.99 -7.69 15.19
C PHE A 19 -27.22 -6.66 14.09
N SER A 20 -28.45 -6.19 13.98
CA SER A 20 -28.86 -5.15 13.03
C SER A 20 -28.57 -3.75 13.55
N THR A 21 -28.47 -3.57 14.87
CA THR A 21 -28.28 -2.27 15.50
C THR A 21 -27.23 -2.31 16.60
N LEU A 22 -26.64 -1.15 16.88
CA LEU A 22 -25.63 -1.00 17.95
C LEU A 22 -26.20 -1.25 19.35
N GLN A 23 -27.49 -0.95 19.55
CA GLN A 23 -28.19 -1.22 20.81
C GLN A 23 -28.33 -2.72 21.06
N GLU A 24 -28.77 -3.50 20.06
CA GLU A 24 -28.91 -4.97 20.20
C GLU A 24 -27.56 -5.65 20.49
N ALA A 25 -26.47 -5.15 19.88
CA ALA A 25 -25.13 -5.62 20.16
C ALA A 25 -24.68 -5.25 21.59
N ALA A 26 -24.96 -4.04 22.05
CA ALA A 26 -24.63 -3.58 23.40
C ALA A 26 -25.37 -4.39 24.47
N ASP A 27 -26.68 -4.61 24.31
CA ASP A 27 -27.50 -5.43 25.22
C ASP A 27 -26.98 -6.87 25.29
N ALA A 28 -26.50 -7.41 24.16
CA ALA A 28 -25.90 -8.74 24.12
C ALA A 28 -24.56 -8.82 24.86
N ILE A 29 -23.74 -7.76 24.80
CA ILE A 29 -22.47 -7.66 25.53
C ILE A 29 -22.71 -7.53 27.02
N GLU A 30 -23.63 -6.64 27.44
CA GLU A 30 -23.98 -6.47 28.86
C GLU A 30 -24.50 -7.76 29.51
N SER A 31 -25.06 -8.67 28.70
CA SER A 31 -25.55 -9.97 29.17
C SER A 31 -24.47 -11.07 29.28
N HIS A 32 -23.21 -10.81 28.90
CA HIS A 32 -22.12 -11.81 28.89
C HIS A 32 -20.91 -11.31 29.72
N GLU A 33 -20.29 -12.19 30.52
CA GLU A 33 -19.20 -11.82 31.45
C GLU A 33 -17.79 -11.74 30.80
N ASP A 34 -17.64 -12.14 29.53
CA ASP A 34 -16.36 -12.20 28.80
C ASP A 34 -16.06 -10.92 27.98
N GLU A 35 -14.78 -10.63 27.73
CA GLU A 35 -14.38 -9.59 26.76
C GLU A 35 -14.92 -9.91 25.36
N ALA A 36 -15.63 -8.96 24.77
CA ALA A 36 -16.29 -9.12 23.47
C ALA A 36 -15.59 -8.30 22.38
N ASP A 37 -15.23 -8.94 21.27
CA ASP A 37 -14.78 -8.25 20.05
C ASP A 37 -16.01 -7.78 19.27
N VAL A 38 -16.17 -6.46 19.11
CA VAL A 38 -17.27 -5.83 18.35
C VAL A 38 -16.77 -5.37 16.99
N ILE A 39 -17.39 -5.86 15.92
CA ILE A 39 -17.00 -5.55 14.54
C ILE A 39 -18.21 -5.06 13.76
N VAL A 40 -18.11 -3.88 13.16
CA VAL A 40 -19.09 -3.39 12.18
C VAL A 40 -18.75 -3.99 10.81
N LEU A 41 -19.63 -4.84 10.29
CA LEU A 41 -19.56 -5.38 8.94
C LEU A 41 -19.96 -4.29 7.94
N PRO A 42 -19.22 -4.13 6.83
CA PRO A 42 -19.58 -3.12 5.83
C PRO A 42 -20.95 -3.45 5.20
N PRO A 43 -21.74 -2.42 4.83
CA PRO A 43 -22.96 -2.63 4.05
C PRO A 43 -22.64 -3.24 2.68
N GLU A 44 -23.65 -3.85 2.04
CA GLU A 44 -23.49 -4.31 0.65
C GLU A 44 -23.12 -3.12 -0.25
N PRO A 45 -22.10 -3.27 -1.13
CA PRO A 45 -21.54 -2.14 -1.85
C PRO A 45 -22.49 -1.68 -2.98
N ASP A 46 -23.22 -0.60 -2.74
CA ASP A 46 -23.98 0.10 -3.78
C ASP A 46 -23.10 1.11 -4.54
N VAL A 47 -22.94 0.86 -5.84
CA VAL A 47 -22.42 1.72 -6.93
C VAL A 47 -20.98 2.29 -6.77
N LEU A 48 -20.19 2.24 -7.85
CA LEU A 48 -18.85 2.84 -7.98
C LEU A 48 -18.90 4.39 -7.99
N THR A 49 -19.37 5.02 -6.92
CA THR A 49 -19.42 6.48 -6.79
C THR A 49 -18.01 7.07 -6.66
N ASP A 50 -17.86 8.36 -6.97
CA ASP A 50 -16.58 9.07 -6.86
C ASP A 50 -16.30 9.61 -5.46
N GLN A 51 -17.33 9.78 -4.62
CA GLN A 51 -17.24 10.55 -3.40
C GLN A 51 -17.81 9.78 -2.23
N GLU A 52 -17.10 9.85 -1.11
CA GLU A 52 -17.58 9.43 0.19
C GLU A 52 -17.98 10.65 1.02
N GLU A 53 -19.03 10.50 1.84
CA GLU A 53 -19.47 11.51 2.80
C GLU A 53 -18.55 11.57 4.02
N PHE A 54 -17.35 12.14 3.86
CA PHE A 54 -16.46 12.46 4.98
C PHE A 54 -15.88 13.88 4.84
N ASP A 55 -15.59 14.55 5.95
CA ASP A 55 -14.87 15.83 5.95
C ASP A 55 -13.35 15.58 5.83
N ASP A 56 -12.68 16.29 4.91
CA ASP A 56 -11.24 16.17 4.67
C ASP A 56 -10.42 16.67 5.88
N ASP A 57 -10.99 17.57 6.70
CA ASP A 57 -10.29 18.28 7.77
C ASP A 57 -10.85 18.01 9.18
N ASN A 58 -11.93 17.23 9.32
CA ASN A 58 -12.65 17.08 10.59
C ASN A 58 -13.02 15.62 10.89
N ILE A 59 -12.16 14.97 11.68
CA ILE A 59 -12.46 13.70 12.38
C ILE A 59 -12.22 13.97 13.87
N MET A 60 -12.91 14.98 14.41
CA MET A 60 -12.93 15.14 15.87
C MET A 60 -14.08 14.32 16.45
N GLU A 61 -13.68 13.46 17.39
CA GLU A 61 -14.47 12.65 18.31
C GLU A 61 -15.63 13.43 18.93
N SER A 62 -16.75 12.72 19.13
CA SER A 62 -17.74 12.88 20.23
C SER A 62 -19.21 12.75 19.82
N HIS A 63 -19.52 12.07 18.72
CA HIS A 63 -20.74 11.27 18.71
C HIS A 63 -20.41 9.89 18.17
N ILE A 64 -20.43 8.90 19.05
CA ILE A 64 -20.72 7.53 18.64
C ILE A 64 -22.08 7.64 17.94
N PRO A 65 -22.16 7.33 16.64
CA PRO A 65 -23.45 7.31 15.96
C PRO A 65 -24.41 6.42 16.74
N ASN A 66 -25.66 6.85 16.94
CA ASN A 66 -26.68 5.99 17.57
C ASN A 66 -26.87 4.67 16.79
N ASP A 67 -26.47 4.66 15.52
CA ASP A 67 -26.44 3.48 14.67
C ASP A 67 -25.35 3.61 13.61
N VAL A 68 -24.74 2.48 13.22
CA VAL A 68 -23.69 2.43 12.18
C VAL A 68 -24.24 1.59 11.02
N PRO A 69 -24.30 2.09 9.78
CA PRO A 69 -24.81 1.32 8.66
C PRO A 69 -23.97 0.05 8.45
N GLY A 70 -24.62 -1.11 8.56
CA GLY A 70 -23.97 -2.42 8.50
C GLY A 70 -24.49 -3.37 9.59
N TYR A 71 -24.11 -4.64 9.51
CA TYR A 71 -24.38 -5.60 10.57
C TYR A 71 -23.28 -5.55 11.62
N ILE A 72 -23.59 -5.74 12.90
CA ILE A 72 -22.61 -5.75 13.98
C ILE A 72 -22.37 -7.19 14.41
N GLU A 73 -21.17 -7.71 14.19
CA GLU A 73 -20.74 -9.01 14.68
C GLU A 73 -20.12 -8.83 16.08
N VAL A 74 -20.65 -9.56 17.06
CA VAL A 74 -20.09 -9.66 18.41
C VAL A 74 -19.61 -11.09 18.62
N ASN A 75 -18.36 -11.23 19.07
CA ASN A 75 -17.75 -12.54 19.32
C ASN A 75 -17.39 -12.69 20.80
N PHE A 76 -17.95 -13.71 21.45
CA PHE A 76 -17.68 -14.04 22.85
C PHE A 76 -16.76 -15.27 22.89
N GLY A 77 -15.47 -15.08 23.22
CA GLY A 77 -14.54 -16.20 23.33
C GLY A 77 -13.08 -15.82 23.56
N ASN A 78 -12.49 -16.42 24.60
CA ASN A 78 -11.06 -16.44 24.86
C ASN A 78 -10.37 -17.38 23.87
N THR A 79 -9.31 -16.93 23.21
CA THR A 79 -8.99 -17.47 21.90
C THR A 79 -7.50 -17.60 21.66
N ASP A 80 -7.01 -18.73 22.14
CA ASP A 80 -5.77 -19.34 21.68
C ASP A 80 -6.00 -20.38 20.56
N GLU A 81 -7.25 -20.57 20.12
CA GLU A 81 -7.60 -21.37 18.94
C GLU A 81 -8.28 -20.49 17.89
N TRP A 82 -7.48 -19.78 17.09
CA TRP A 82 -8.02 -19.01 15.98
C TRP A 82 -7.71 -19.65 14.64
N SER A 83 -8.78 -19.93 13.90
CA SER A 83 -8.68 -20.09 12.46
C SER A 83 -8.40 -18.72 11.84
N ASP A 84 -7.31 -18.62 11.11
CA ASP A 84 -6.92 -17.46 10.32
C ASP A 84 -8.07 -17.09 9.37
N SER A 85 -8.20 -15.83 8.97
CA SER A 85 -9.18 -15.46 7.91
C SER A 85 -8.84 -16.10 6.55
N ASP A 86 -7.66 -16.70 6.49
CA ASP A 86 -7.14 -17.62 5.49
C ASP A 86 -7.72 -19.05 5.58
N ASP A 87 -8.52 -19.35 6.61
CA ASP A 87 -9.12 -20.67 6.91
C ASP A 87 -10.56 -20.82 6.45
N GLU A 88 -11.10 -19.93 5.61
CA GLU A 88 -12.16 -20.38 4.72
C GLU A 88 -11.52 -21.20 3.60
N PRO A 89 -11.66 -22.54 3.59
CA PRO A 89 -11.20 -23.28 2.46
C PRO A 89 -12.06 -22.85 1.26
N LEU A 90 -11.40 -22.42 0.19
CA LEU A 90 -12.06 -22.15 -1.10
C LEU A 90 -12.96 -23.32 -1.57
N SER A 91 -12.84 -24.50 -0.97
CA SER A 91 -13.76 -25.64 -1.16
C SER A 91 -15.23 -25.32 -0.87
N ILE A 92 -15.56 -24.29 -0.06
CA ILE A 92 -16.95 -23.88 0.17
C ILE A 92 -17.53 -23.20 -1.10
N PHE A 93 -16.69 -22.65 -1.97
CA PHE A 93 -17.09 -21.86 -3.15
C PHE A 93 -16.74 -22.51 -4.49
N VAL A 94 -16.25 -23.75 -4.50
CA VAL A 94 -15.98 -24.50 -5.73
C VAL A 94 -17.25 -25.25 -6.13
N SER A 95 -17.84 -24.92 -7.28
CA SER A 95 -18.77 -25.82 -7.95
C SER A 95 -18.05 -27.16 -8.17
N LYS A 96 -18.65 -28.27 -7.73
CA LYS A 96 -18.10 -29.63 -7.89
C LYS A 96 -17.65 -29.82 -9.34
N ARG A 97 -16.33 -29.74 -9.58
CA ARG A 97 -15.74 -29.99 -10.90
C ARG A 97 -15.62 -31.50 -11.10
N PRO A 98 -15.78 -32.01 -12.33
CA PRO A 98 -15.42 -33.38 -12.65
C PRO A 98 -13.93 -33.59 -12.32
N ARG A 99 -13.64 -34.63 -11.56
CA ARG A 99 -12.28 -35.02 -11.21
C ARG A 99 -11.63 -35.56 -12.49
N ALA A 100 -10.85 -34.74 -13.19
CA ALA A 100 -9.94 -35.29 -14.19
C ALA A 100 -9.01 -36.29 -13.46
N GLU A 101 -8.90 -37.50 -13.99
CA GLU A 101 -8.01 -38.55 -13.48
C GLU A 101 -6.55 -38.14 -13.69
N GLU A 102 -6.06 -37.19 -12.90
CA GLU A 102 -4.62 -36.96 -12.74
C GLU A 102 -4.05 -38.19 -12.02
N ARG A 103 -3.07 -38.87 -12.64
CA ARG A 103 -2.30 -39.94 -11.98
C ARG A 103 -1.78 -39.43 -10.64
N ASN A 104 -1.88 -40.24 -9.59
CA ASN A 104 -1.36 -39.88 -8.28
C ASN A 104 0.17 -39.76 -8.35
N PRO A 105 0.76 -38.63 -7.89
CA PRO A 105 2.20 -38.48 -7.87
C PRO A 105 2.83 -39.52 -6.93
N VAL A 106 3.90 -40.18 -7.39
CA VAL A 106 4.71 -41.09 -6.56
C VAL A 106 5.72 -40.27 -5.76
N TRP A 107 5.73 -40.45 -4.43
CA TRP A 107 6.57 -39.70 -3.51
C TRP A 107 7.54 -40.65 -2.80
N GLU A 108 8.84 -40.37 -2.91
CA GLU A 108 9.90 -41.23 -2.40
C GLU A 108 10.84 -40.44 -1.49
N LYS A 109 11.44 -41.12 -0.50
CA LYS A 109 12.47 -40.51 0.37
C LYS A 109 13.84 -40.73 -0.26
N ILE A 110 14.15 -39.92 -1.27
CA ILE A 110 15.40 -39.97 -2.04
C ILE A 110 15.96 -38.56 -2.21
N GLU A 111 17.27 -38.46 -2.41
CA GLU A 111 17.91 -37.17 -2.67
C GLU A 111 17.32 -36.51 -3.93
N PRO A 112 16.98 -35.21 -3.87
CA PRO A 112 16.37 -34.52 -5.00
C PRO A 112 17.37 -34.36 -6.14
N VAL A 113 16.97 -34.82 -7.33
CA VAL A 113 17.74 -34.66 -8.57
C VAL A 113 16.86 -33.97 -9.59
N TYR A 114 17.25 -32.77 -10.01
CA TYR A 114 16.47 -31.93 -10.90
C TYR A 114 16.99 -32.00 -12.34
N VAL A 115 16.11 -32.27 -13.30
CA VAL A 115 16.46 -32.35 -14.73
C VAL A 115 16.90 -31.00 -15.32
N PHE A 116 16.39 -29.89 -14.78
CA PHE A 116 16.59 -28.53 -15.34
C PHE A 116 17.49 -27.62 -14.50
N SER A 117 18.16 -28.12 -13.47
CA SER A 117 18.99 -27.28 -12.58
C SER A 117 20.37 -27.02 -13.18
N ARG A 118 20.42 -26.13 -14.18
CA ARG A 118 21.67 -25.41 -14.49
C ARG A 118 21.43 -23.95 -14.21
N ASP A 119 22.18 -23.40 -13.26
CA ASP A 119 22.36 -21.96 -13.14
C ASP A 119 22.91 -21.48 -14.49
N THR A 120 22.07 -20.83 -15.30
CA THR A 120 22.56 -20.02 -16.41
C THR A 120 23.36 -18.88 -15.80
N GLU A 121 24.57 -18.65 -16.32
CA GLU A 121 25.45 -17.58 -15.85
C GLU A 121 24.68 -16.25 -15.75
N ASN A 122 24.85 -15.57 -14.61
CA ASN A 122 24.00 -14.51 -14.09
C ASN A 122 23.76 -13.33 -15.07
N GLY A 123 22.75 -13.44 -15.93
CA GLY A 123 22.21 -12.30 -16.68
C GLY A 123 21.74 -11.15 -15.78
N ALA A 124 21.50 -11.41 -14.49
CA ALA A 124 21.14 -10.39 -13.51
C ALA A 124 22.25 -9.34 -13.30
N ASN A 125 23.53 -9.74 -13.34
CA ASN A 125 24.64 -8.80 -13.20
C ASN A 125 24.76 -7.92 -14.45
N ASP A 126 24.60 -8.49 -15.64
CA ASP A 126 24.61 -7.73 -16.89
C ASP A 126 23.44 -6.75 -16.95
N ARG A 127 22.24 -7.17 -16.52
CA ARG A 127 21.07 -6.28 -16.43
C ARG A 127 21.30 -5.16 -15.40
N LEU A 128 21.90 -5.47 -14.27
CA LEU A 128 22.28 -4.51 -13.24
C LEU A 128 23.25 -3.45 -13.79
N GLU A 129 24.32 -3.87 -14.47
CA GLU A 129 25.30 -2.95 -15.05
C GLU A 129 24.67 -2.08 -16.15
N LYS A 130 23.79 -2.63 -16.99
CA LYS A 130 23.01 -1.84 -17.96
C LYS A 130 22.15 -0.77 -17.29
N VAL A 131 21.47 -1.09 -16.19
CA VAL A 131 20.68 -0.11 -15.44
C VAL A 131 21.59 0.97 -14.85
N LYS A 132 22.70 0.59 -14.21
CA LYS A 132 23.69 1.54 -13.68
C LYS A 132 24.23 2.48 -14.75
N GLU A 133 24.56 1.95 -15.93
CA GLU A 133 25.03 2.76 -17.05
C GLU A 133 23.94 3.70 -17.55
N SER A 134 22.70 3.22 -17.71
CA SER A 134 21.57 4.01 -18.20
C SER A 134 21.15 5.16 -17.27
N LEU A 135 21.35 4.99 -15.96
CA LEU A 135 21.01 5.97 -14.92
C LEU A 135 22.24 6.70 -14.38
N ARG A 136 23.42 6.50 -15.00
CA ARG A 136 24.66 7.12 -14.56
C ARG A 136 24.58 8.64 -14.60
N GLY A 137 24.89 9.29 -13.49
CA GLY A 137 24.87 10.74 -13.37
C GLY A 137 23.48 11.38 -13.27
N TYR A 138 22.41 10.57 -13.22
CA TYR A 138 21.07 11.08 -12.97
C TYR A 138 20.92 11.49 -11.51
N ASN A 139 20.33 12.66 -11.29
CA ASN A 139 19.99 13.11 -9.94
C ASN A 139 18.66 12.48 -9.45
N PRO A 140 18.31 12.58 -8.14
CA PRO A 140 17.09 11.99 -7.59
C PRO A 140 15.80 12.32 -8.34
N VAL A 141 15.64 13.54 -8.84
CA VAL A 141 14.44 13.95 -9.60
C VAL A 141 14.40 13.23 -10.94
N GLN A 142 15.53 13.19 -11.65
CA GLN A 142 15.57 12.57 -12.97
C GLN A 142 15.35 11.05 -12.88
N ILE A 143 15.80 10.40 -11.80
CA ILE A 143 15.51 8.99 -11.53
C ILE A 143 14.02 8.81 -11.22
N PHE A 144 13.44 9.67 -10.38
CA PHE A 144 12.00 9.63 -10.10
C PHE A 144 11.15 9.81 -11.37
N GLU A 145 11.53 10.76 -12.23
CA GLU A 145 10.86 11.04 -13.50
C GLU A 145 11.07 9.97 -14.58
N LYS A 146 11.90 8.94 -14.34
CA LYS A 146 11.88 7.72 -15.16
C LYS A 146 10.69 6.82 -14.83
N LEU A 147 10.30 6.77 -13.56
CA LEU A 147 9.21 5.92 -13.10
C LEU A 147 7.87 6.66 -13.12
N PHE A 148 7.87 7.93 -12.69
CA PHE A 148 6.74 8.85 -12.74
C PHE A 148 6.97 9.87 -13.87
N ASP A 149 6.92 9.39 -15.10
CA ASP A 149 7.31 10.13 -16.30
C ASP A 149 6.26 11.14 -16.77
N ASP A 150 6.60 11.89 -17.82
CA ASP A 150 5.70 12.90 -18.40
C ASP A 150 4.39 12.27 -18.92
N ASN A 151 4.37 10.97 -19.29
CA ASN A 151 3.14 10.27 -19.66
C ASN A 151 2.20 10.12 -18.47
N VAL A 152 2.73 9.80 -17.28
CA VAL A 152 1.93 9.77 -16.04
C VAL A 152 1.31 11.14 -15.77
N PHE A 153 2.11 12.21 -15.83
CA PHE A 153 1.59 13.57 -15.60
C PHE A 153 0.57 13.99 -16.67
N GLN A 154 0.81 13.63 -17.93
CA GLN A 154 -0.11 13.94 -19.03
C GLN A 154 -1.44 13.22 -18.84
N LEU A 155 -1.43 11.94 -18.45
CA LEU A 155 -2.64 11.20 -18.08
C LEU A 155 -3.41 11.93 -16.97
N MET A 156 -2.71 12.34 -15.90
CA MET A 156 -3.34 13.07 -14.81
C MET A 156 -4.01 14.36 -15.29
N ILE A 157 -3.35 15.13 -16.15
CA ILE A 157 -3.89 16.41 -16.67
C ILE A 157 -5.12 16.16 -17.54
N GLU A 158 -4.99 15.31 -18.55
CA GLU A 158 -6.04 15.07 -19.55
C GLU A 158 -7.31 14.53 -18.89
N GLN A 159 -7.17 13.53 -18.02
CA GLN A 159 -8.32 12.91 -17.36
C GLN A 159 -8.96 13.85 -16.33
N SER A 160 -8.17 14.72 -15.69
CA SER A 160 -8.72 15.74 -14.78
C SER A 160 -9.50 16.83 -15.53
N ILE A 161 -9.05 17.23 -16.73
CA ILE A 161 -9.77 18.19 -17.58
C ILE A 161 -11.07 17.58 -18.11
N ILE A 162 -11.06 16.30 -18.51
CA ILE A 162 -12.28 15.59 -18.91
C ILE A 162 -13.27 15.55 -17.74
N TYR A 163 -12.81 15.14 -16.56
CA TYR A 163 -13.67 15.06 -15.38
C TYR A 163 -14.21 16.42 -14.92
N SER A 164 -13.43 17.51 -15.04
CA SER A 164 -13.92 18.84 -14.69
C SER A 164 -15.10 19.25 -15.58
N ARG A 165 -15.04 18.94 -16.88
CA ARG A 165 -16.14 19.18 -17.83
C ARG A 165 -17.37 18.34 -17.50
N GLN A 166 -17.18 17.07 -17.11
CA GLN A 166 -18.26 16.20 -16.61
C GLN A 166 -18.93 16.74 -15.33
N LYS A 167 -18.21 17.57 -14.56
CA LYS A 167 -18.74 18.31 -13.40
C LYS A 167 -19.13 19.75 -13.74
N ASN A 168 -19.38 20.05 -15.01
CA ASN A 168 -19.83 21.35 -15.52
C ASN A 168 -18.84 22.50 -15.24
N ASN A 169 -17.54 22.20 -15.15
CA ASN A 169 -16.47 23.20 -15.10
C ASN A 169 -15.60 23.09 -16.35
N HIS A 170 -15.91 23.95 -17.32
CA HIS A 170 -15.22 24.01 -18.62
C HIS A 170 -13.94 24.86 -18.59
N ASP A 171 -13.76 25.69 -17.56
CA ASP A 171 -12.64 26.62 -17.44
C ASP A 171 -11.43 26.02 -16.70
N PHE A 172 -11.60 24.83 -16.11
CA PHE A 172 -10.50 24.16 -15.44
C PHE A 172 -9.45 23.70 -16.46
N PHE A 173 -8.21 24.11 -16.18
CA PHE A 173 -7.00 23.59 -16.80
C PHE A 173 -5.99 23.29 -15.70
N ALA A 174 -4.99 22.47 -15.97
CA ALA A 174 -3.83 22.26 -15.11
C ALA A 174 -2.58 22.15 -15.99
N THR A 175 -1.48 22.78 -15.58
CA THR A 175 -0.21 22.68 -16.30
C THR A 175 0.66 21.55 -15.74
N MET A 176 1.61 21.08 -16.55
CA MET A 176 2.64 20.12 -16.12
C MET A 176 3.35 20.57 -14.85
N GLU A 177 3.71 21.86 -14.77
CA GLU A 177 4.36 22.44 -13.61
C GLU A 177 3.46 22.43 -12.36
N GLU A 178 2.18 22.80 -12.49
CA GLU A 178 1.23 22.76 -11.38
C GLU A 178 1.00 21.33 -10.87
N MET A 179 0.98 20.33 -11.77
CA MET A 179 0.85 18.93 -11.37
C MET A 179 2.10 18.40 -10.69
N LYS A 180 3.30 18.78 -11.14
CA LYS A 180 4.56 18.48 -10.43
C LYS A 180 4.57 19.12 -9.04
N ILE A 181 4.17 20.39 -8.91
CA ILE A 181 4.03 21.07 -7.61
C ILE A 181 3.01 20.35 -6.72
N PHE A 182 1.86 19.94 -7.28
CA PHE A 182 0.84 19.19 -6.56
C PHE A 182 1.41 17.88 -5.96
N ILE A 183 2.14 17.08 -6.76
CA ILE A 183 2.86 15.89 -6.27
C ILE A 183 3.90 16.27 -5.22
N GLY A 184 4.65 17.36 -5.42
CA GLY A 184 5.64 17.85 -4.45
C GLY A 184 5.04 18.18 -3.07
N ILE A 185 3.84 18.74 -3.02
CA ILE A 185 3.10 18.99 -1.77
C ILE A 185 2.68 17.68 -1.12
N LEU A 186 2.17 16.72 -1.90
CA LEU A 186 1.81 15.39 -1.38
C LEU A 186 3.03 14.71 -0.74
N LEU A 187 4.17 14.67 -1.44
CA LEU A 187 5.42 14.11 -0.91
C LEU A 187 5.90 14.84 0.35
N LEU A 188 5.84 16.19 0.37
CA LEU A 188 6.18 16.97 1.55
C LEU A 188 5.32 16.61 2.76
N SER A 189 4.04 16.34 2.54
CA SER A 189 3.12 15.97 3.62
C SER A 189 3.49 14.66 4.31
N GLY A 190 4.26 13.79 3.66
CA GLY A 190 4.70 12.51 4.23
C GLY A 190 5.73 12.65 5.35
N TYR A 191 6.67 13.59 5.21
CA TYR A 191 7.71 13.84 6.23
C TYR A 191 7.47 15.12 7.05
N HIS A 192 6.55 15.99 6.63
CA HIS A 192 6.18 17.21 7.35
C HIS A 192 4.66 17.26 7.50
N LYS A 193 4.13 16.44 8.41
CA LYS A 193 2.69 16.26 8.61
C LYS A 193 2.11 17.38 9.48
N LEU A 194 1.13 18.11 8.96
CA LEU A 194 0.32 19.06 9.72
C LEU A 194 -1.03 18.43 10.12
N PRO A 195 -1.69 18.93 11.18
CA PRO A 195 -2.99 18.40 11.61
C PRO A 195 -4.08 18.46 10.53
N GLN A 196 -4.09 19.52 9.71
CA GLN A 196 -5.04 19.71 8.62
C GLN A 196 -4.34 20.14 7.34
N GLN A 197 -4.89 19.76 6.18
CA GLN A 197 -4.26 20.06 4.89
C GLN A 197 -4.20 21.58 4.63
N ARG A 198 -5.18 22.34 5.13
CA ARG A 198 -5.24 23.80 4.89
C ARG A 198 -4.13 24.55 5.64
N MET A 199 -3.58 23.96 6.69
CA MET A 199 -2.55 24.58 7.52
C MET A 199 -1.20 24.73 6.80
N TYR A 200 -0.94 23.98 5.72
CA TYR A 200 0.25 24.21 4.88
C TYR A 200 0.29 25.63 4.27
N TRP A 201 -0.86 26.29 4.18
CA TRP A 201 -1.00 27.68 3.75
C TRP A 201 -1.34 28.64 4.90
N SER A 202 -1.23 28.19 6.16
CA SER A 202 -1.43 29.09 7.29
C SER A 202 -0.41 30.22 7.27
N LEU A 203 -0.83 31.34 7.85
CA LEU A 203 -0.01 32.52 8.08
C LEU A 203 0.55 32.55 9.52
N ASP A 204 0.07 31.63 10.36
CA ASP A 204 0.54 31.45 11.73
C ASP A 204 1.99 30.95 11.74
N GLU A 205 2.77 31.43 12.71
CA GLU A 205 4.22 31.22 12.78
C GLU A 205 4.62 29.74 12.97
N ASP A 206 3.77 28.97 13.67
CA ASP A 206 3.97 27.57 14.01
C ASP A 206 3.46 26.59 12.94
N LEU A 207 2.53 27.03 12.08
CA LEU A 207 1.88 26.17 11.07
C LEU A 207 2.32 26.48 9.62
N GLY A 208 2.65 27.73 9.31
CA GLY A 208 2.84 28.19 7.94
C GLY A 208 4.06 27.59 7.23
N VAL A 209 3.83 26.88 6.14
CA VAL A 209 4.92 26.27 5.33
C VAL A 209 5.21 27.13 4.10
N LYS A 210 6.17 28.06 4.24
CA LYS A 210 6.52 29.06 3.20
C LYS A 210 6.82 28.46 1.82
N ILE A 211 7.47 27.29 1.77
CA ILE A 211 7.79 26.64 0.50
C ILE A 211 6.52 26.13 -0.22
N VAL A 212 5.49 25.74 0.52
CA VAL A 212 4.19 25.33 -0.05
C VAL A 212 3.40 26.55 -0.48
N SER A 213 3.19 27.51 0.42
CA SER A 213 2.40 28.71 0.13
C SER A 213 3.00 29.61 -0.95
N GLY A 214 4.33 29.60 -1.12
CA GLY A 214 5.03 30.25 -2.22
C GLY A 214 4.87 29.55 -3.58
N SER A 215 4.72 28.21 -3.59
CA SER A 215 4.68 27.41 -4.82
C SER A 215 3.32 27.45 -5.54
N ILE A 216 2.22 27.38 -4.80
CA ILE A 216 0.84 27.37 -5.34
C ILE A 216 -0.11 27.92 -4.29
N SER A 217 -1.23 28.53 -4.72
CA SER A 217 -2.23 29.01 -3.78
C SER A 217 -3.05 27.85 -3.22
N ARG A 218 -3.54 27.99 -1.97
CA ARG A 218 -4.41 27.00 -1.32
C ARG A 218 -5.60 26.62 -2.19
N ASN A 219 -6.30 27.62 -2.72
CA ASN A 219 -7.51 27.39 -3.51
C ASN A 219 -7.19 26.64 -4.81
N ARG A 220 -6.04 26.93 -5.44
CA ARG A 220 -5.61 26.23 -6.65
C ARG A 220 -5.22 24.78 -6.37
N PHE A 221 -4.52 24.51 -5.28
CA PHE A 221 -4.24 23.14 -4.85
C PHE A 221 -5.53 22.35 -4.60
N LEU A 222 -6.50 22.94 -3.88
CA LEU A 222 -7.79 22.30 -3.61
C LEU A 222 -8.62 22.08 -4.88
N GLU A 223 -8.53 22.99 -5.85
CA GLU A 223 -9.17 22.84 -7.17
C GLU A 223 -8.57 21.68 -7.97
N ILE A 224 -7.23 21.59 -8.05
CA ILE A 224 -6.55 20.45 -8.69
C ILE A 224 -6.93 19.14 -8.00
N LYS A 225 -6.86 19.10 -6.66
CA LYS A 225 -7.25 17.91 -5.87
C LYS A 225 -8.69 17.47 -6.17
N ARG A 226 -9.62 18.44 -6.27
CA ARG A 226 -11.04 18.19 -6.55
C ARG A 226 -11.23 17.51 -7.91
N TYR A 227 -10.58 18.01 -8.95
CA TYR A 227 -10.77 17.49 -10.30
C TYR A 227 -9.85 16.33 -10.67
N LEU A 228 -8.77 16.08 -9.91
CA LEU A 228 -7.83 14.98 -10.15
C LEU A 228 -8.53 13.68 -10.53
N HIS A 229 -8.26 13.12 -11.71
CA HIS A 229 -8.78 11.84 -12.22
C HIS A 229 -7.72 11.14 -13.06
N PHE A 230 -7.92 9.84 -13.33
CA PHE A 230 -7.00 9.02 -14.14
C PHE A 230 -7.71 8.16 -15.21
N ALA A 231 -9.03 8.26 -15.31
CA ALA A 231 -9.81 7.58 -16.34
C ALA A 231 -11.07 8.41 -16.68
N ASP A 232 -11.59 8.16 -17.87
CA ASP A 232 -12.79 8.81 -18.39
C ASP A 232 -14.04 8.08 -17.85
N ASN A 233 -14.83 8.78 -17.04
CA ASN A 233 -16.04 8.22 -16.44
C ASN A 233 -17.12 7.86 -17.48
N ASP A 234 -17.06 8.40 -18.70
CA ASP A 234 -18.00 8.02 -19.77
C ASP A 234 -17.67 6.65 -20.38
N LYS A 235 -16.50 6.09 -20.04
CA LYS A 235 -15.99 4.80 -20.56
C LYS A 235 -15.92 3.70 -19.51
N ILE A 236 -16.65 3.84 -18.39
CA ILE A 236 -16.59 2.90 -17.27
C ILE A 236 -16.80 1.45 -17.72
N ASN A 237 -15.80 0.62 -17.44
CA ASN A 237 -15.94 -0.83 -17.50
C ASN A 237 -16.46 -1.35 -16.16
N LYS A 238 -17.74 -1.76 -16.13
CA LYS A 238 -18.39 -2.30 -14.92
C LYS A 238 -17.74 -3.59 -14.39
N ASN A 239 -16.99 -4.30 -15.22
CA ASN A 239 -16.31 -5.54 -14.86
C ASN A 239 -14.93 -5.30 -14.22
N ASP A 240 -14.42 -4.06 -14.25
CA ASP A 240 -13.17 -3.69 -13.63
C ASP A 240 -13.41 -2.72 -12.45
N LYS A 241 -13.37 -3.26 -11.23
CA LYS A 241 -13.53 -2.47 -10.00
C LYS A 241 -12.42 -1.43 -9.80
N MET A 242 -11.28 -1.56 -10.48
CA MET A 242 -10.17 -0.59 -10.45
C MET A 242 -10.10 0.27 -11.69
N PHE A 243 -11.15 0.30 -12.53
CA PHE A 243 -11.18 1.04 -13.79
C PHE A 243 -10.67 2.49 -13.67
N LYS A 244 -11.03 3.18 -12.58
CA LYS A 244 -10.64 4.58 -12.33
C LYS A 244 -9.13 4.79 -12.11
N LEU A 245 -8.40 3.72 -11.78
CA LEU A 245 -6.95 3.71 -11.58
C LEU A 245 -6.21 2.90 -12.64
N ARG A 246 -6.90 2.04 -13.40
CA ARG A 246 -6.29 1.09 -14.33
C ARG A 246 -5.28 1.74 -15.28
N PRO A 247 -5.57 2.88 -15.94
CA PRO A 247 -4.59 3.52 -16.82
C PRO A 247 -3.31 3.95 -16.08
N LEU A 248 -3.43 4.43 -14.85
CA LEU A 248 -2.28 4.81 -14.03
C LEU A 248 -1.47 3.57 -13.59
N MET A 249 -2.15 2.52 -13.13
CA MET A 249 -1.51 1.26 -12.73
C MET A 249 -0.70 0.65 -13.89
N ASP A 250 -1.27 0.63 -15.09
CA ASP A 250 -0.64 0.04 -16.27
C ASP A 250 0.63 0.79 -16.68
N ILE A 251 0.59 2.14 -16.67
CA ILE A 251 1.77 2.97 -16.96
C ILE A 251 2.85 2.75 -15.89
N LEU A 252 2.50 2.76 -14.60
CA LEU A 252 3.47 2.57 -13.53
C LEU A 252 4.11 1.18 -13.57
N ASN A 253 3.30 0.12 -13.73
CA ASN A 253 3.82 -1.24 -13.89
C ASN A 253 4.75 -1.35 -15.11
N LYS A 254 4.41 -0.71 -16.23
CA LYS A 254 5.31 -0.65 -17.40
C LYS A 254 6.63 0.05 -17.05
N ASN A 255 6.57 1.22 -16.42
CA ASN A 255 7.77 2.01 -16.09
C ASN A 255 8.67 1.29 -15.06
N PHE A 256 8.08 0.63 -14.06
CA PHE A 256 8.81 -0.14 -13.05
C PHE A 256 9.60 -1.30 -13.67
N ARG A 257 9.01 -1.99 -14.66
CA ARG A 257 9.71 -3.06 -15.40
C ARG A 257 10.76 -2.51 -16.36
N GLN A 258 10.47 -1.39 -17.02
CA GLN A 258 11.38 -0.79 -18.00
C GLN A 258 12.69 -0.30 -17.38
N TRP A 259 12.62 0.32 -16.20
CA TRP A 259 13.78 0.93 -15.55
C TRP A 259 14.36 0.09 -14.40
N GLY A 260 13.56 -0.81 -13.83
CA GLY A 260 14.06 -1.86 -12.95
C GLY A 260 14.82 -2.93 -13.73
N PHE A 261 15.57 -3.76 -13.01
CA PHE A 261 16.09 -5.02 -13.55
C PHE A 261 15.63 -6.15 -12.65
N PHE A 262 15.23 -7.29 -13.20
CA PHE A 262 14.84 -8.44 -12.40
C PHE A 262 16.05 -9.10 -11.72
N HIS A 263 16.00 -9.16 -10.39
CA HIS A 263 16.97 -9.86 -9.54
C HIS A 263 16.87 -11.38 -9.71
N LYS A 264 17.93 -12.12 -9.32
CA LYS A 264 17.89 -13.60 -9.24
C LYS A 264 16.77 -14.05 -8.29
N SER A 265 16.66 -13.45 -7.11
CA SER A 265 15.62 -13.76 -6.13
C SER A 265 14.47 -12.75 -6.20
N LEU A 266 13.26 -13.27 -6.39
CA LEU A 266 12.01 -12.51 -6.46
C LEU A 266 11.04 -13.03 -5.39
N SER A 267 10.20 -12.16 -4.85
CA SER A 267 9.14 -12.54 -3.93
C SER A 267 7.77 -12.07 -4.42
N VAL A 268 6.77 -12.94 -4.26
CA VAL A 268 5.36 -12.61 -4.48
C VAL A 268 4.64 -12.69 -3.15
N ASP A 269 3.99 -11.59 -2.79
CA ASP A 269 3.20 -11.48 -1.58
C ASP A 269 2.17 -10.35 -1.73
N GLU A 270 1.51 -10.00 -0.63
CA GLU A 270 0.54 -8.93 -0.55
C GLU A 270 1.00 -7.74 0.31
N ALA A 271 0.55 -6.54 -0.06
CA ALA A 271 0.63 -5.34 0.77
C ALA A 271 -0.78 -4.85 1.11
N MET A 272 -0.93 -4.19 2.27
CA MET A 272 -2.21 -3.66 2.74
C MET A 272 -2.24 -2.14 2.68
N VAL A 273 -3.11 -1.60 1.83
CA VAL A 273 -3.35 -0.15 1.72
C VAL A 273 -4.52 0.24 2.61
N LYS A 274 -4.19 0.78 3.80
CA LYS A 274 -5.18 1.23 4.81
C LYS A 274 -6.29 2.09 4.20
N TYR A 275 -7.53 1.66 4.39
CA TYR A 275 -8.73 2.33 3.90
C TYR A 275 -9.97 1.88 4.71
N PHE A 276 -10.81 2.83 5.08
CA PHE A 276 -11.98 2.59 5.93
C PHE A 276 -13.33 2.83 5.23
N GLY A 277 -13.31 3.45 4.04
CA GLY A 277 -14.52 3.84 3.33
C GLY A 277 -15.30 2.67 2.72
N HIS A 278 -16.29 3.00 1.89
CA HIS A 278 -17.24 2.05 1.33
C HIS A 278 -16.84 1.66 -0.10
N HIS A 279 -16.06 0.58 -0.23
CA HIS A 279 -15.74 0.02 -1.53
C HIS A 279 -15.77 -1.51 -1.50
N SER A 280 -16.34 -2.13 -2.53
CA SER A 280 -16.52 -3.59 -2.64
C SER A 280 -15.24 -4.41 -2.66
N ALA A 281 -14.10 -3.78 -2.94
CA ALA A 281 -12.78 -4.40 -2.93
C ALA A 281 -12.05 -4.28 -1.58
N LYS A 282 -12.60 -3.53 -0.61
CA LYS A 282 -12.06 -3.44 0.75
C LYS A 282 -12.02 -4.84 1.38
N GLN A 283 -10.88 -5.21 1.93
CA GLN A 283 -10.65 -6.45 2.65
C GLN A 283 -10.51 -6.18 4.14
N PHE A 284 -10.92 -7.18 4.92
CA PHE A 284 -10.61 -7.26 6.34
C PHE A 284 -9.69 -8.46 6.57
N ILE A 285 -8.52 -8.22 7.14
CA ILE A 285 -7.53 -9.27 7.44
C ILE A 285 -7.19 -9.20 8.92
N ARG A 286 -7.65 -10.19 9.69
CA ARG A 286 -7.29 -10.35 11.10
C ARG A 286 -5.78 -10.64 11.22
N GLY A 287 -5.16 -10.15 12.29
CA GLY A 287 -3.72 -10.37 12.54
C GLY A 287 -2.74 -9.42 11.82
N LYS A 288 -3.15 -8.66 10.79
CA LYS A 288 -2.28 -7.65 10.16
C LYS A 288 -2.32 -6.29 10.90
N PRO A 289 -1.22 -5.51 10.91
CA PRO A 289 -1.21 -4.16 11.47
C PRO A 289 -2.27 -3.24 10.86
N VAL A 290 -2.49 -3.39 9.55
CA VAL A 290 -3.59 -2.75 8.82
C VAL A 290 -4.68 -3.80 8.58
N ARG A 291 -5.70 -3.79 9.45
CA ARG A 291 -6.80 -4.76 9.39
C ARG A 291 -7.81 -4.47 8.29
N PHE A 292 -8.05 -3.19 7.97
CA PHE A 292 -9.00 -2.75 6.95
C PHE A 292 -8.29 -1.99 5.84
N GLY A 293 -8.48 -2.43 4.59
CA GLY A 293 -7.87 -1.76 3.46
C GLY A 293 -8.02 -2.49 2.14
N PHE A 294 -7.39 -1.96 1.11
CA PHE A 294 -7.18 -2.70 -0.14
C PHE A 294 -6.01 -3.66 0.03
N LYS A 295 -6.11 -4.83 -0.62
CA LYS A 295 -5.04 -5.83 -0.69
C LYS A 295 -4.40 -5.73 -2.06
N ASP A 296 -3.12 -5.35 -2.13
CA ASP A 296 -2.36 -5.29 -3.38
C ASP A 296 -1.44 -6.51 -3.48
N TRP A 297 -1.55 -7.28 -4.55
CA TRP A 297 -0.60 -8.34 -4.89
C TRP A 297 0.63 -7.70 -5.50
N MET A 298 1.83 -8.04 -5.04
CA MET A 298 3.08 -7.41 -5.47
C MET A 298 4.13 -8.46 -5.85
N LEU A 299 4.87 -8.18 -6.92
CA LEU A 299 6.11 -8.86 -7.27
C LEU A 299 7.28 -7.94 -6.97
N CYS A 300 8.11 -8.32 -6.01
CA CYS A 300 9.27 -7.54 -5.58
C CYS A 300 10.58 -8.30 -5.74
N SER A 301 11.69 -7.57 -5.81
CA SER A 301 13.02 -8.14 -5.60
C SER A 301 13.20 -8.48 -4.11
N SER A 302 14.15 -9.36 -3.80
CA SER A 302 14.57 -9.59 -2.40
C SER A 302 15.10 -8.34 -1.68
N THR A 303 15.41 -7.26 -2.42
CA THR A 303 15.84 -5.98 -1.86
C THR A 303 14.71 -4.94 -1.73
N GLY A 304 13.49 -5.29 -2.14
CA GLY A 304 12.29 -4.46 -2.01
C GLY A 304 12.02 -3.48 -3.15
N TYR A 305 12.54 -3.72 -4.36
CA TYR A 305 12.09 -3.03 -5.57
C TYR A 305 10.83 -3.71 -6.11
N CYS A 306 9.74 -2.98 -6.34
CA CYS A 306 8.50 -3.50 -6.89
C CYS A 306 8.53 -3.47 -8.42
N TYR A 307 8.29 -4.61 -9.08
CA TYR A 307 8.22 -4.72 -10.54
C TYR A 307 6.80 -4.63 -11.08
N ALA A 308 5.86 -5.25 -10.38
CA ALA A 308 4.48 -5.32 -10.77
C ALA A 308 3.58 -5.41 -9.55
N PHE A 309 2.41 -4.80 -9.63
CA PHE A 309 1.36 -4.93 -8.64
C PHE A 309 -0.04 -4.90 -9.26
N ASP A 310 -1.01 -5.50 -8.58
CA ASP A 310 -2.44 -5.42 -8.93
C ASP A 310 -3.31 -5.51 -7.67
N THR A 311 -4.43 -4.79 -7.65
CA THR A 311 -5.32 -4.72 -6.48
C THR A 311 -6.33 -5.85 -6.50
N TYR A 312 -6.41 -6.61 -5.40
CA TYR A 312 -7.41 -7.64 -5.22
C TYR A 312 -8.83 -7.04 -5.18
N CYS A 313 -9.69 -7.56 -6.06
CA CYS A 313 -11.04 -7.04 -6.28
C CYS A 313 -12.15 -7.97 -5.75
N GLY A 314 -11.81 -8.94 -4.91
CA GLY A 314 -12.74 -9.97 -4.44
C GLY A 314 -12.99 -11.08 -5.48
N LYS A 315 -14.09 -11.82 -5.30
CA LYS A 315 -14.53 -12.87 -6.23
C LYS A 315 -15.02 -12.23 -7.54
N ASN A 316 -14.21 -12.30 -8.59
CA ASN A 316 -14.67 -12.01 -9.96
C ASN A 316 -15.17 -13.31 -10.60
N SER A 317 -16.49 -13.39 -10.81
CA SER A 317 -17.19 -14.52 -11.42
C SER A 317 -16.78 -14.79 -12.87
N GLU A 318 -16.11 -13.84 -13.53
CA GLU A 318 -15.93 -13.82 -14.99
C GLU A 318 -14.48 -13.94 -15.49
N LYS A 319 -13.47 -14.16 -14.63
CA LYS A 319 -12.16 -14.62 -15.12
C LYS A 319 -12.28 -16.07 -15.62
N LYS A 320 -12.89 -16.23 -16.80
CA LYS A 320 -12.93 -17.45 -17.62
C LYS A 320 -11.49 -17.84 -17.94
N GLY A 321 -10.92 -18.71 -17.10
CA GLY A 321 -9.51 -19.14 -17.24
C GLY A 321 -8.89 -19.76 -15.99
N GLN A 322 -9.55 -19.72 -14.82
CA GLN A 322 -9.02 -20.29 -13.56
C GLN A 322 -8.94 -21.82 -13.59
N SER A 323 -7.92 -22.34 -14.27
CA SER A 323 -7.58 -23.76 -14.27
C SER A 323 -6.84 -24.17 -12.99
N LEU A 324 -6.18 -23.23 -12.29
CA LEU A 324 -5.25 -23.50 -11.18
C LEU A 324 -5.71 -22.98 -9.81
N GLY A 325 -6.57 -21.97 -9.80
CA GLY A 325 -7.06 -21.31 -8.59
C GLY A 325 -6.43 -19.93 -8.37
N LEU A 326 -7.12 -19.06 -7.61
CA LEU A 326 -6.81 -17.63 -7.49
C LEU A 326 -5.33 -17.33 -7.21
N GLY A 327 -4.75 -17.94 -6.17
CA GLY A 327 -3.35 -17.67 -5.80
C GLY A 327 -2.36 -18.04 -6.90
N ALA A 328 -2.56 -19.18 -7.56
CA ALA A 328 -1.72 -19.61 -8.67
C ALA A 328 -1.85 -18.67 -9.88
N ASP A 329 -3.08 -18.26 -10.21
CA ASP A 329 -3.32 -17.36 -11.34
C ASP A 329 -2.68 -15.98 -11.11
N VAL A 330 -2.68 -15.48 -9.87
CA VAL A 330 -1.99 -14.23 -9.48
C VAL A 330 -0.49 -14.37 -9.70
N VAL A 331 0.13 -15.44 -9.20
CA VAL A 331 1.58 -15.66 -9.38
C VAL A 331 1.94 -15.73 -10.87
N ILE A 332 1.19 -16.51 -11.66
CA ILE A 332 1.45 -16.62 -13.11
C ILE A 332 1.30 -15.27 -13.81
N SER A 333 0.28 -14.48 -13.46
CA SER A 333 0.05 -13.16 -14.06
C SER A 333 1.16 -12.17 -13.73
N LEU A 334 1.63 -12.13 -12.47
CA LEU A 334 2.72 -11.25 -12.07
C LEU A 334 4.05 -11.62 -12.74
N LEU A 335 4.27 -12.91 -13.01
CA LEU A 335 5.48 -13.44 -13.63
C LEU A 335 5.44 -13.45 -15.18
N GLU A 336 4.33 -13.08 -15.80
CA GLU A 336 4.13 -13.14 -17.26
C GLU A 336 5.17 -12.30 -18.03
N HIS A 337 5.76 -11.31 -17.37
CA HIS A 337 6.70 -10.35 -17.95
C HIS A 337 8.16 -10.60 -17.59
N LEU A 338 8.49 -11.78 -17.04
CA LEU A 338 9.88 -12.17 -16.81
C LEU A 338 10.58 -12.51 -18.13
N ASP A 339 11.57 -11.72 -18.47
CA ASP A 339 12.54 -12.06 -19.50
C ASP A 339 13.47 -13.17 -18.97
N ASN A 340 13.67 -14.24 -19.74
CA ASN A 340 14.50 -15.40 -19.37
C ASN A 340 14.14 -16.02 -18.00
N PRO A 341 12.99 -16.73 -17.91
CA PRO A 341 12.47 -17.27 -16.66
C PRO A 341 13.46 -18.15 -15.84
N ALA A 342 14.42 -18.80 -16.51
CA ALA A 342 15.45 -19.63 -15.88
C ALA A 342 16.43 -18.86 -14.97
N ASP A 343 16.60 -17.55 -15.20
CA ASP A 343 17.50 -16.70 -14.41
C ASP A 343 16.96 -16.41 -13.00
N HIS A 344 15.68 -16.73 -12.75
CA HIS A 344 14.96 -16.29 -11.58
C HIS A 344 14.57 -17.45 -10.67
N ILE A 345 14.55 -17.14 -9.37
CA ILE A 345 14.00 -17.96 -8.30
C ILE A 345 12.90 -17.13 -7.62
N VAL A 346 11.68 -17.67 -7.58
CA VAL A 346 10.51 -17.00 -7.03
C VAL A 346 10.10 -17.63 -5.70
N TYR A 347 9.93 -16.79 -4.70
CA TYR A 347 9.48 -17.17 -3.36
C TYR A 347 8.08 -16.63 -3.09
N PHE A 348 7.22 -17.42 -2.46
CA PHE A 348 5.87 -17.00 -2.11
C PHE A 348 5.32 -17.77 -0.91
N ASP A 349 4.37 -17.17 -0.20
CA ASP A 349 3.76 -17.77 0.98
C ASP A 349 2.67 -18.81 0.64
N ASN A 350 2.19 -19.47 1.68
CA ASN A 350 1.26 -20.58 1.69
C ASN A 350 -0.09 -20.26 1.05
N PHE A 351 -0.49 -18.99 1.00
CA PHE A 351 -1.69 -18.56 0.28
C PHE A 351 -1.60 -18.97 -1.19
N PHE A 352 -0.44 -18.74 -1.82
CA PHE A 352 -0.21 -18.97 -3.25
C PHE A 352 0.18 -20.42 -3.58
N THR A 353 0.92 -21.08 -2.69
CA THR A 353 1.54 -22.37 -2.99
C THR A 353 0.53 -23.48 -3.22
N THR A 354 0.62 -24.12 -4.39
CA THR A 354 -0.06 -25.37 -4.73
C THR A 354 0.86 -26.24 -5.59
N LEU A 355 0.73 -27.57 -5.54
CA LEU A 355 1.54 -28.46 -6.39
C LEU A 355 1.30 -28.22 -7.88
N ARG A 356 0.08 -27.82 -8.26
CA ARG A 356 -0.24 -27.45 -9.65
C ARG A 356 0.53 -26.22 -10.11
N LEU A 357 0.61 -25.18 -9.27
CA LEU A 357 1.43 -24.01 -9.53
C LEU A 357 2.90 -24.42 -9.71
N MET A 358 3.45 -25.24 -8.80
CA MET A 358 4.84 -25.69 -8.89
C MET A 358 5.14 -26.44 -10.19
N ASN A 359 4.23 -27.32 -10.63
CA ASN A 359 4.35 -28.01 -11.93
C ASN A 359 4.33 -27.04 -13.11
N GLN A 360 3.46 -26.02 -13.07
CA GLN A 360 3.43 -25.01 -14.13
C GLN A 360 4.68 -24.14 -14.17
N LEU A 361 5.20 -23.74 -13.02
CA LEU A 361 6.45 -22.97 -12.94
C LEU A 361 7.61 -23.80 -13.48
N THR A 362 7.66 -25.09 -13.15
CA THR A 362 8.63 -26.05 -13.72
C THR A 362 8.51 -26.12 -15.24
N ALA A 363 7.29 -26.24 -15.78
CA ALA A 363 7.07 -26.25 -17.23
C ALA A 363 7.47 -24.94 -17.93
N LYS A 364 7.40 -23.80 -17.21
CA LYS A 364 7.88 -22.49 -17.67
C LYS A 364 9.39 -22.26 -17.45
N GLY A 365 10.09 -23.23 -16.84
CA GLY A 365 11.50 -23.10 -16.49
C GLY A 365 11.78 -22.14 -15.34
N ILE A 366 10.77 -21.79 -14.54
CA ILE A 366 10.90 -20.90 -13.37
C ILE A 366 11.22 -21.74 -12.14
N ARG A 367 12.29 -21.38 -11.45
CA ARG A 367 12.61 -21.94 -10.13
C ARG A 367 11.72 -21.28 -9.08
N ALA A 368 11.16 -22.08 -8.19
CA ALA A 368 10.26 -21.61 -7.16
C ALA A 368 10.41 -22.41 -5.86
N THR A 369 10.18 -21.72 -4.75
CA THR A 369 10.05 -22.30 -3.41
C THR A 369 8.96 -21.56 -2.65
N GLY A 370 8.01 -22.29 -2.08
CA GLY A 370 6.96 -21.70 -1.26
C GLY A 370 6.61 -22.53 -0.04
N THR A 371 6.14 -21.88 1.02
CA THR A 371 5.55 -22.58 2.16
C THR A 371 4.26 -23.27 1.70
N ILE A 372 3.98 -24.50 2.13
CA ILE A 372 2.82 -25.26 1.65
C ILE A 372 2.00 -25.81 2.82
N ARG A 373 0.69 -25.57 2.79
CA ARG A 373 -0.24 -26.12 3.78
C ARG A 373 -0.35 -27.65 3.64
N GLU A 374 -0.51 -28.35 4.75
CA GLU A 374 -0.55 -29.82 4.80
C GLU A 374 -1.68 -30.40 3.92
N ASN A 375 -2.85 -29.76 3.91
CA ASN A 375 -3.98 -30.16 3.06
C ASN A 375 -3.73 -30.00 1.54
N ARG A 376 -2.67 -29.31 1.12
CA ARG A 376 -2.31 -29.09 -0.28
C ARG A 376 -1.21 -30.03 -0.80
N GLN A 377 -0.66 -30.90 0.04
CA GLN A 377 0.47 -31.78 -0.28
C GLN A 377 0.10 -33.06 -1.06
N LYS A 378 -1.16 -33.23 -1.50
CA LYS A 378 -1.73 -34.36 -2.28
C LYS A 378 -0.99 -35.71 -2.15
N ASN A 379 -1.44 -36.59 -1.25
CA ASN A 379 -0.95 -37.97 -1.11
C ASN A 379 0.57 -38.11 -0.90
N CYS A 380 1.26 -37.03 -0.53
CA CYS A 380 2.64 -37.10 -0.06
C CYS A 380 2.67 -37.82 1.28
N ASN A 381 3.34 -38.97 1.34
CA ASN A 381 3.51 -39.81 2.53
C ASN A 381 4.57 -39.26 3.49
N ILE A 382 4.62 -37.94 3.66
CA ILE A 382 5.47 -37.25 4.63
C ILE A 382 4.84 -37.29 6.02
N GLN A 383 5.65 -37.30 7.07
CA GLN A 383 5.18 -37.31 8.45
C GLN A 383 4.17 -36.19 8.73
N SER A 384 3.08 -36.50 9.45
CA SER A 384 2.05 -35.50 9.76
C SER A 384 2.55 -34.41 10.71
N SER A 385 1.98 -33.20 10.62
CA SER A 385 2.41 -32.09 11.49
C SER A 385 2.24 -32.42 12.97
N LYS A 386 1.15 -33.13 13.35
CA LYS A 386 0.90 -33.57 14.74
C LYS A 386 1.93 -34.56 15.28
N MET A 387 2.50 -35.40 14.41
CA MET A 387 3.54 -36.35 14.81
C MET A 387 4.88 -35.64 14.96
N MET A 388 5.26 -34.83 13.97
CA MET A 388 6.52 -34.08 13.98
C MET A 388 6.55 -32.99 15.07
N ASP A 389 5.40 -32.46 15.48
CA ASP A 389 5.33 -31.46 16.56
C ASP A 389 5.84 -32.00 17.91
N LYS A 390 5.79 -33.32 18.10
CA LYS A 390 6.29 -34.03 19.30
C LYS A 390 7.77 -34.37 19.24
N GLU A 391 8.42 -34.18 18.09
CA GLU A 391 9.84 -34.48 17.91
C GLU A 391 10.72 -33.34 18.41
N GLU A 392 12.02 -33.61 18.50
CA GLU A 392 12.99 -32.61 18.89
C GLU A 392 13.08 -31.49 17.84
N ARG A 393 13.25 -30.26 18.31
CA ARG A 393 13.43 -29.09 17.46
C ARG A 393 14.66 -29.29 16.56
N GLY A 394 14.50 -29.03 15.27
CA GLY A 394 15.52 -29.30 14.25
C GLY A 394 15.24 -30.55 13.41
N THR A 395 14.33 -31.42 13.86
CA THR A 395 13.95 -32.61 13.09
C THR A 395 13.26 -32.21 11.78
N TYR A 396 13.52 -32.97 10.72
CA TYR A 396 12.92 -32.78 9.41
C TYR A 396 12.59 -34.11 8.74
N ASP A 397 11.60 -34.08 7.84
CA ASP A 397 11.27 -35.18 6.92
C ASP A 397 11.07 -34.60 5.53
N TYR A 398 11.30 -35.40 4.48
CA TYR A 398 11.15 -34.92 3.11
C TYR A 398 10.76 -36.04 2.14
N ARG A 399 10.11 -35.66 1.05
CA ARG A 399 9.81 -36.54 -0.08
C ARG A 399 10.11 -35.82 -1.39
N PHE A 400 10.62 -36.56 -2.35
CA PHE A 400 10.86 -36.10 -3.70
C PHE A 400 9.96 -36.86 -4.68
N ASN A 401 9.45 -36.14 -5.67
CA ASN A 401 8.72 -36.70 -6.80
C ASN A 401 9.57 -36.51 -8.06
N CYS A 402 10.15 -37.60 -8.56
CA CYS A 402 11.00 -37.58 -9.75
C CYS A 402 10.25 -37.18 -11.02
N GLU A 403 8.98 -37.58 -11.16
CA GLU A 403 8.19 -37.32 -12.37
C GLU A 403 7.97 -35.82 -12.61
N ASN A 404 7.71 -35.08 -11.53
CA ASN A 404 7.39 -33.66 -11.56
C ASN A 404 8.57 -32.78 -11.12
N ASN A 405 9.71 -33.36 -10.71
CA ASN A 405 10.85 -32.66 -10.15
C ASN A 405 10.49 -31.79 -8.93
N LEU A 406 9.69 -32.33 -8.00
CA LEU A 406 9.21 -31.58 -6.83
C LEU A 406 9.71 -32.18 -5.52
N LEU A 407 10.26 -31.31 -4.68
CA LEU A 407 10.65 -31.59 -3.31
C LEU A 407 9.62 -31.03 -2.34
N ILE A 408 9.16 -31.84 -1.39
CA ILE A 408 8.44 -31.40 -0.20
C ILE A 408 9.32 -31.67 1.02
N VAL A 409 9.58 -30.64 1.83
CA VAL A 409 10.33 -30.74 3.09
C VAL A 409 9.47 -30.23 4.22
N LYS A 410 9.46 -30.92 5.35
CA LYS A 410 8.80 -30.51 6.59
C LYS A 410 9.84 -30.43 7.69
N TRP A 411 9.84 -29.36 8.46
CA TRP A 411 10.85 -29.06 9.49
C TRP A 411 10.18 -28.54 10.77
N LYS A 412 10.65 -29.02 11.92
CA LYS A 412 10.19 -28.59 13.25
C LYS A 412 11.08 -27.49 13.80
N ASP A 413 10.55 -26.27 13.85
CA ASP A 413 11.11 -25.17 14.64
C ASP A 413 10.29 -24.97 15.93
N ASN A 414 9.85 -23.74 16.25
CA ASN A 414 8.85 -23.52 17.29
C ASN A 414 7.51 -24.19 16.88
N SER A 415 7.12 -24.02 15.62
CA SER A 415 6.03 -24.75 14.97
C SER A 415 6.56 -25.57 13.80
N VAL A 416 5.79 -26.56 13.37
CA VAL A 416 6.08 -27.34 12.17
C VAL A 416 5.76 -26.50 10.93
N CYS A 417 6.71 -26.42 10.00
CA CYS A 417 6.53 -25.74 8.73
C CYS A 417 6.87 -26.68 7.56
N SER A 418 6.15 -26.56 6.45
CA SER A 418 6.41 -27.34 5.23
C SER A 418 6.72 -26.41 4.06
N MET A 419 7.64 -26.82 3.20
CA MET A 419 8.01 -26.15 1.96
C MET A 419 7.83 -27.08 0.78
N ALA A 420 7.44 -26.51 -0.37
CA ALA A 420 7.50 -27.14 -1.67
C ALA A 420 8.51 -26.38 -2.53
N SER A 421 9.41 -27.09 -3.19
CA SER A 421 10.41 -26.53 -4.11
C SER A 421 10.52 -27.38 -5.38
N ASN A 422 10.86 -26.75 -6.50
CA ASN A 422 11.17 -27.44 -7.76
C ASN A 422 12.65 -27.34 -8.17
N HIS A 423 13.52 -26.88 -7.26
CA HIS A 423 14.93 -26.63 -7.58
C HIS A 423 15.90 -26.71 -6.39
N ASP A 424 15.41 -26.57 -5.15
CA ASP A 424 16.23 -26.41 -3.96
C ASP A 424 16.52 -27.74 -3.25
N PHE A 425 17.42 -27.76 -2.27
CA PHE A 425 17.93 -28.97 -1.63
C PHE A 425 17.77 -28.94 -0.11
N ILE A 426 17.97 -30.10 0.53
CA ILE A 426 17.98 -30.24 1.99
C ILE A 426 19.37 -29.91 2.54
N GLU A 427 20.41 -30.43 1.88
CA GLU A 427 21.81 -30.33 2.30
C GLU A 427 22.55 -29.18 1.58
N PRO A 428 23.59 -28.59 2.19
CA PRO A 428 24.06 -28.87 3.55
C PRO A 428 23.09 -28.30 4.62
N LEU A 429 22.91 -29.03 5.72
CA LEU A 429 22.25 -28.49 6.90
C LEU A 429 23.08 -27.34 7.51
N ASN A 430 22.41 -26.25 7.85
CA ASN A 430 23.06 -25.09 8.46
C ASN A 430 22.56 -24.86 9.89
N TYR A 431 23.42 -24.29 10.73
CA TYR A 431 23.09 -23.97 12.11
C TYR A 431 22.60 -22.52 12.22
N VAL A 432 21.38 -22.33 12.74
CA VAL A 432 20.79 -21.01 12.94
C VAL A 432 20.45 -20.75 14.40
N LYS A 433 20.71 -19.52 14.85
CA LYS A 433 20.32 -19.05 16.18
C LYS A 433 18.86 -18.63 16.16
N ARG A 434 18.03 -19.29 16.96
CA ARG A 434 16.58 -19.02 17.03
C ARG A 434 16.11 -18.98 18.48
N TRP A 435 15.21 -18.04 18.77
CA TRP A 435 14.51 -18.02 20.05
C TRP A 435 13.68 -19.29 20.22
N SER A 436 13.84 -19.99 21.34
CA SER A 436 13.05 -21.16 21.75
C SER A 436 11.94 -20.71 22.69
N ARG A 437 10.67 -20.91 22.32
CA ARG A 437 9.56 -20.63 23.24
C ARG A 437 9.57 -21.56 24.46
N ALA A 438 9.95 -22.83 24.26
CA ALA A 438 10.00 -23.82 25.32
C ALA A 438 11.10 -23.54 26.35
N LYS A 439 12.30 -23.13 25.89
CA LYS A 439 13.44 -22.86 26.77
C LYS A 439 13.58 -21.39 27.18
N LYS A 440 12.82 -20.48 26.55
CA LYS A 440 12.91 -19.02 26.72
C LYS A 440 14.34 -18.47 26.58
N GLU A 441 15.09 -19.03 25.64
CA GLU A 441 16.47 -18.64 25.33
C GLU A 441 16.76 -18.78 23.83
N ILE A 442 17.89 -18.24 23.38
CA ILE A 442 18.37 -18.42 22.00
C ILE A 442 19.11 -19.76 21.92
N THR A 443 18.60 -20.67 21.10
CA THR A 443 19.21 -21.98 20.85
C THR A 443 19.70 -22.08 19.42
N THR A 444 20.75 -22.87 19.21
CA THR A 444 21.21 -23.24 17.86
C THR A 444 20.41 -24.45 17.37
N VAL A 445 19.88 -24.37 16.14
CA VAL A 445 19.05 -25.41 15.53
C VAL A 445 19.59 -25.72 14.14
N GLN A 446 19.62 -26.99 13.76
CA GLN A 446 19.90 -27.39 12.38
C GLN A 446 18.70 -27.06 11.49
N GLN A 447 18.95 -26.38 10.39
CA GLN A 447 17.96 -25.93 9.42
C GLN A 447 18.35 -26.44 8.02
N PRO A 448 17.43 -27.10 7.29
CA PRO A 448 17.65 -27.48 5.90
C PRO A 448 17.88 -26.28 4.99
N LEU A 449 18.70 -26.45 3.94
CA LEU A 449 19.10 -25.39 3.00
C LEU A 449 17.89 -24.66 2.39
N VAL A 450 16.85 -25.39 1.97
CA VAL A 450 15.62 -24.81 1.40
C VAL A 450 14.97 -23.75 2.29
N PHE A 451 14.99 -23.93 3.62
CA PHE A 451 14.42 -22.96 4.55
C PHE A 451 15.30 -21.71 4.68
N GLN A 452 16.62 -21.85 4.57
CA GLN A 452 17.54 -20.73 4.57
C GLN A 452 17.37 -19.89 3.31
N ASN A 453 17.35 -20.53 2.13
CA ASN A 453 17.17 -19.87 0.85
C ASN A 453 15.82 -19.16 0.78
N TYR A 454 14.74 -19.81 1.25
CA TYR A 454 13.43 -19.18 1.37
C TYR A 454 13.48 -17.92 2.26
N ASN A 455 14.06 -17.99 3.46
CA ASN A 455 14.15 -16.83 4.35
C ASN A 455 15.00 -15.68 3.77
N ALA A 456 15.97 -15.98 2.92
CA ALA A 456 16.80 -14.98 2.25
C ALA A 456 16.13 -14.37 1.01
N GLY A 457 15.27 -15.13 0.32
CA GLY A 457 14.59 -14.69 -0.90
C GLY A 457 13.22 -14.06 -0.66
N MET A 458 12.52 -14.48 0.40
CA MET A 458 11.23 -13.92 0.83
C MET A 458 11.43 -12.57 1.56
N GLY A 459 10.35 -11.81 1.76
CA GLY A 459 10.37 -10.53 2.50
C GLY A 459 10.63 -9.29 1.64
N GLY A 460 10.88 -9.45 0.34
CA GLY A 460 10.98 -8.32 -0.59
C GLY A 460 9.76 -7.39 -0.59
N VAL A 461 8.54 -7.95 -0.54
CA VAL A 461 7.31 -7.17 -0.44
C VAL A 461 7.22 -6.43 0.90
N ASP A 462 7.54 -7.10 2.02
CA ASP A 462 7.59 -6.47 3.35
C ASP A 462 8.58 -5.29 3.41
N LEU A 463 9.74 -5.42 2.79
CA LEU A 463 10.73 -4.35 2.69
C LEU A 463 10.20 -3.15 1.89
N ASN A 464 9.45 -3.41 0.82
CA ASN A 464 8.83 -2.35 0.04
C ASN A 464 7.72 -1.67 0.85
N ASP A 465 6.84 -2.45 1.50
CA ASP A 465 5.74 -1.92 2.32
C ASP A 465 6.27 -1.09 3.50
N GLN A 466 7.32 -1.56 4.18
CA GLN A 466 7.98 -0.81 5.24
C GLN A 466 8.53 0.54 4.74
N ALA A 467 9.25 0.54 3.62
CA ALA A 467 9.80 1.77 3.05
C ALA A 467 8.69 2.75 2.62
N THR A 468 7.65 2.23 1.96
CA THR A 468 6.48 2.97 1.51
C THR A 468 5.68 3.58 2.66
N ASN A 469 5.59 2.89 3.81
CA ASN A 469 4.90 3.40 4.99
C ASN A 469 5.72 4.39 5.83
N THR A 470 7.04 4.47 5.65
CA THR A 470 7.93 5.33 6.45
C THR A 470 7.62 6.83 6.27
N TYR A 471 7.42 7.30 5.04
CA TYR A 471 7.07 8.69 4.73
C TYR A 471 5.76 8.78 3.95
N ARG A 472 4.78 7.98 4.37
CA ARG A 472 3.48 7.90 3.71
C ARG A 472 2.81 9.28 3.63
N ILE A 473 2.47 9.69 2.42
CA ILE A 473 1.67 10.89 2.13
C ILE A 473 0.49 11.00 3.10
N SER A 474 0.39 12.13 3.81
CA SER A 474 -0.56 12.32 4.91
C SER A 474 -1.82 13.06 4.51
N ILE A 475 -1.79 13.85 3.42
CA ILE A 475 -2.97 14.51 2.88
C ILE A 475 -3.97 13.45 2.41
N ARG A 476 -5.17 13.48 3.00
CA ARG A 476 -6.28 12.57 2.71
C ARG A 476 -7.14 13.10 1.57
N GLY A 477 -8.03 12.28 1.01
CA GLY A 477 -8.99 12.68 0.00
C GLY A 477 -10.22 11.79 0.04
N LYS A 478 -11.37 12.36 -0.35
CA LYS A 478 -12.70 11.72 -0.28
C LYS A 478 -12.96 10.63 -1.32
N LYS A 479 -12.15 10.56 -2.38
CA LYS A 479 -12.34 9.57 -3.44
C LYS A 479 -11.74 8.26 -2.96
N TRP A 480 -12.47 7.15 -3.07
CA TRP A 480 -12.02 5.84 -2.56
C TRP A 480 -10.62 5.46 -3.08
N TRP A 481 -10.33 5.84 -4.33
CA TRP A 481 -9.07 5.53 -5.00
C TRP A 481 -7.90 6.41 -4.54
N TRP A 482 -8.13 7.47 -3.75
CA TRP A 482 -7.09 8.40 -3.32
C TRP A 482 -5.99 7.72 -2.50
N CYS A 483 -6.37 6.79 -1.62
CA CYS A 483 -5.41 6.04 -0.80
C CYS A 483 -4.51 5.14 -1.66
N LEU A 484 -5.05 4.53 -2.73
CA LEU A 484 -4.29 3.75 -3.70
C LEU A 484 -3.39 4.64 -4.56
N PHE A 485 -3.90 5.76 -5.06
CA PHE A 485 -3.09 6.75 -5.80
C PHE A 485 -1.87 7.21 -4.98
N THR A 486 -2.10 7.66 -3.75
CA THR A 486 -1.02 8.10 -2.86
C THR A 486 -0.08 6.95 -2.49
N HIS A 487 -0.58 5.72 -2.33
CA HIS A 487 0.26 4.53 -2.15
C HIS A 487 1.16 4.31 -3.37
N MET A 488 0.62 4.35 -4.59
CA MET A 488 1.39 4.21 -5.84
C MET A 488 2.49 5.28 -5.99
N VAL A 489 2.22 6.53 -5.58
CA VAL A 489 3.27 7.58 -5.55
C VAL A 489 4.39 7.21 -4.57
N ASN A 490 4.07 6.68 -3.38
CA ASN A 490 5.08 6.25 -2.42
C ASN A 490 5.86 5.00 -2.90
N VAL A 491 5.20 4.01 -3.52
CA VAL A 491 5.88 2.87 -4.15
C VAL A 491 6.85 3.36 -5.22
N THR A 492 6.42 4.33 -6.04
CA THR A 492 7.28 4.96 -7.05
C THR A 492 8.49 5.65 -6.41
N MET A 493 8.30 6.34 -5.28
CA MET A 493 9.39 6.97 -4.53
C MET A 493 10.37 5.93 -3.98
N THR A 494 9.87 4.85 -3.38
CA THR A 494 10.66 3.72 -2.88
C THR A 494 11.48 3.08 -4.00
N ASN A 495 10.85 2.78 -5.14
CA ASN A 495 11.53 2.22 -6.31
C ASN A 495 12.62 3.15 -6.84
N SER A 496 12.33 4.45 -6.94
CA SER A 496 13.29 5.46 -7.41
C SER A 496 14.50 5.56 -6.47
N TRP A 497 14.25 5.55 -5.16
CA TRP A 497 15.31 5.54 -4.16
C TRP A 497 16.16 4.26 -4.26
N LYS A 498 15.54 3.07 -4.45
CA LYS A 498 16.28 1.82 -4.65
C LYS A 498 17.18 1.87 -5.88
N LEU A 499 16.72 2.42 -7.00
CA LEU A 499 17.55 2.63 -8.19
C LEU A 499 18.73 3.56 -7.90
N HIS A 500 18.49 4.67 -7.20
CA HIS A 500 19.54 5.57 -6.76
C HIS A 500 20.57 4.87 -5.86
N GLN A 501 20.13 4.06 -4.89
CA GLN A 501 21.04 3.30 -4.01
C GLN A 501 21.96 2.33 -4.78
N ILE A 502 21.50 1.84 -5.93
CA ILE A 502 22.25 0.89 -6.75
C ILE A 502 23.24 1.61 -7.67
N CYS A 503 22.90 2.83 -8.13
CA CYS A 503 23.72 3.61 -9.06
C CYS A 503 24.72 4.54 -8.36
N ALA A 504 24.42 4.99 -7.15
CA ALA A 504 25.24 5.93 -6.38
C ALA A 504 26.48 5.26 -5.78
N SER A 505 27.59 6.00 -5.74
CA SER A 505 28.76 5.58 -4.96
C SER A 505 28.42 5.53 -3.46
N PRO A 506 29.19 4.81 -2.62
CA PRO A 506 28.94 4.75 -1.18
C PRO A 506 28.80 6.13 -0.51
N GLU A 507 29.55 7.13 -0.97
CA GLU A 507 29.53 8.50 -0.45
C GLU A 507 28.32 9.32 -0.93
N GLU A 508 27.73 8.95 -2.07
CA GLU A 508 26.58 9.62 -2.68
C GLU A 508 25.24 9.03 -2.21
N LYS A 509 25.25 7.89 -1.53
CA LYS A 509 24.03 7.26 -1.00
C LYS A 509 23.36 8.16 0.03
N ILE A 510 22.09 8.46 -0.21
CA ILE A 510 21.26 9.28 0.69
C ILE A 510 20.13 8.47 1.33
N SER A 511 19.66 8.91 2.49
CA SER A 511 18.49 8.33 3.14
C SER A 511 17.23 8.47 2.27
N LEU A 512 16.23 7.61 2.49
CA LEU A 512 14.92 7.75 1.81
C LEU A 512 14.27 9.11 2.12
N LEU A 513 14.49 9.64 3.33
CA LEU A 513 14.03 10.99 3.72
C LEU A 513 14.65 12.06 2.83
N ASP A 514 15.98 12.06 2.70
CA ASP A 514 16.68 13.07 1.93
C ASP A 514 16.40 12.96 0.44
N PHE A 515 16.23 11.75 -0.08
CA PHE A 515 15.76 11.52 -1.45
C PHE A 515 14.37 12.13 -1.66
N THR A 516 13.41 11.82 -0.79
CA THR A 516 12.04 12.34 -0.85
C THR A 516 12.01 13.87 -0.73
N ARG A 517 12.80 14.43 0.21
CA ARG A 517 12.96 15.88 0.39
C ARG A 517 13.57 16.54 -0.83
N TYR A 518 14.54 15.91 -1.50
CA TYR A 518 15.16 16.44 -2.71
C TYR A 518 14.10 16.61 -3.81
N VAL A 519 13.34 15.55 -4.10
CA VAL A 519 12.28 15.58 -5.13
C VAL A 519 11.18 16.58 -4.78
N ALA A 520 10.66 16.53 -3.55
CA ALA A 520 9.62 17.45 -3.09
C ALA A 520 10.06 18.91 -3.19
N ARG A 521 11.26 19.25 -2.70
CA ARG A 521 11.78 20.63 -2.75
C ARG A 521 12.05 21.10 -4.18
N TYR A 522 12.48 20.21 -5.08
CA TYR A 522 12.68 20.55 -6.48
C TYR A 522 11.34 20.96 -7.12
N TYR A 523 10.31 20.14 -7.00
CA TYR A 523 8.97 20.44 -7.53
C TYR A 523 8.36 21.70 -6.92
N LEU A 524 8.45 21.89 -5.62
CA LEU A 524 7.91 23.10 -4.95
C LEU A 524 8.63 24.39 -5.37
N ARG A 525 9.81 24.31 -6.00
CA ARG A 525 10.60 25.47 -6.42
C ARG A 525 10.44 25.83 -7.89
N LEU A 526 9.70 25.05 -8.68
CA LEU A 526 9.48 25.33 -10.11
C LEU A 526 8.89 26.74 -10.30
N ASN A 527 7.90 27.10 -9.48
CA ASN A 527 7.18 28.38 -9.58
C ASN A 527 7.90 29.60 -8.95
N ASN A 528 9.09 29.43 -8.37
CA ASN A 528 9.79 30.53 -7.68
C ASN A 528 10.32 31.63 -8.62
N LYS A 529 10.17 31.49 -9.93
CA LYS A 529 10.54 32.54 -10.90
C LYS A 529 9.53 33.70 -10.98
N THR A 530 8.30 33.57 -10.45
CA THR A 530 7.22 34.54 -10.78
C THR A 530 6.45 35.16 -9.60
N ARG A 531 6.66 34.76 -8.33
CA ARG A 531 5.88 35.32 -7.20
C ARG A 531 6.72 35.98 -6.10
N LYS A 532 7.00 37.27 -6.27
CA LYS A 532 7.24 38.19 -5.13
C LYS A 532 5.90 38.41 -4.42
N THR A 533 5.56 37.59 -3.44
CA THR A 533 4.32 37.75 -2.65
C THR A 533 4.39 38.99 -1.77
N ASN A 534 3.72 40.08 -2.18
CA ASN A 534 3.52 41.32 -1.42
C ASN A 534 2.18 41.33 -0.63
N ARG A 535 1.69 40.18 -0.12
CA ARG A 535 0.44 40.16 0.67
C ARG A 535 0.75 40.06 2.16
N PRO A 536 0.31 41.02 3.01
CA PRO A 536 0.54 40.96 4.45
C PRO A 536 -0.30 39.84 5.08
N CYS A 537 0.26 39.18 6.11
CA CYS A 537 -0.47 38.24 6.95
C CYS A 537 -1.67 38.95 7.62
N GLN A 538 -2.80 38.25 7.78
CA GLN A 538 -3.80 38.66 8.75
C GLN A 538 -3.30 38.26 10.14
N VAL A 539 -3.29 39.23 11.05
CA VAL A 539 -2.84 39.04 12.44
C VAL A 539 -3.99 38.47 13.26
N PRO A 540 -3.77 37.43 14.09
CA PRO A 540 -4.79 36.90 14.99
C PRO A 540 -5.43 37.98 15.86
N GLY A 541 -6.75 37.88 16.09
CA GLY A 541 -7.51 38.87 16.86
C GLY A 541 -6.95 39.12 18.27
N ALA A 542 -6.51 38.07 18.96
CA ALA A 542 -5.88 38.18 20.27
C ALA A 542 -4.63 39.09 20.27
N VAL A 543 -3.80 39.02 19.23
CA VAL A 543 -2.59 39.85 19.10
C VAL A 543 -2.92 41.25 18.60
N ARG A 544 -3.99 41.37 17.81
CA ARG A 544 -4.49 42.65 17.27
C ARG A 544 -5.07 43.56 18.37
N TYR A 545 -5.78 42.97 19.34
CA TYR A 545 -6.53 43.70 20.37
C TYR A 545 -5.87 43.66 21.76
N ASP A 546 -4.63 43.18 21.88
CA ASP A 546 -3.95 43.09 23.18
C ASP A 546 -3.43 44.42 23.72
N ASN A 547 -3.51 45.51 22.95
CA ASN A 547 -3.02 46.85 23.33
C ASN A 547 -1.55 46.91 23.78
N VAL A 548 -0.75 45.88 23.48
CA VAL A 548 0.64 45.78 23.93
C VAL A 548 1.58 45.87 22.73
N GLY A 549 2.48 46.87 22.71
CA GLY A 549 3.58 46.90 21.74
C GLY A 549 3.21 47.23 20.29
N HIS A 550 2.05 47.85 20.05
CA HIS A 550 1.64 48.33 18.73
C HIS A 550 2.22 49.72 18.45
N PHE A 551 3.32 49.78 17.69
CA PHE A 551 3.99 51.04 17.35
C PHE A 551 3.97 51.33 15.84
N PRO A 552 3.76 52.59 15.43
CA PRO A 552 3.87 52.98 14.03
C PRO A 552 5.34 52.96 13.56
N GLU A 553 5.58 52.37 12.40
CA GLU A 553 6.86 52.31 11.72
C GLU A 553 6.71 52.89 10.30
N LYS A 554 7.69 53.71 9.89
CA LYS A 554 7.71 54.32 8.56
C LYS A 554 8.34 53.37 7.55
N ILE A 555 7.67 53.16 6.42
CA ILE A 555 8.14 52.31 5.31
C ILE A 555 8.56 53.15 4.11
N GLU A 556 9.53 52.66 3.34
CA GLU A 556 10.05 53.35 2.15
C GLU A 556 9.02 53.41 1.02
N LYS A 557 8.30 52.30 0.80
CA LYS A 557 7.31 52.14 -0.27
C LYS A 557 5.91 52.54 0.21
N GLN A 558 5.20 53.35 -0.57
CA GLN A 558 3.79 53.67 -0.29
C GLN A 558 2.89 52.46 -0.53
N LEU A 559 2.05 52.16 0.45
CA LEU A 559 1.05 51.08 0.43
C LEU A 559 -0.32 51.64 0.83
N ARG A 560 -1.40 50.90 0.55
CA ARG A 560 -2.76 51.34 0.93
C ARG A 560 -3.04 51.07 2.40
N CYS A 561 -3.69 52.00 3.08
CA CYS A 561 -4.23 51.80 4.42
C CYS A 561 -5.27 50.67 4.41
N SER A 562 -5.23 49.80 5.40
CA SER A 562 -6.17 48.66 5.48
C SER A 562 -7.59 49.08 5.92
N VAL A 563 -7.72 50.29 6.50
CA VAL A 563 -9.02 50.84 6.94
C VAL A 563 -9.60 51.80 5.91
N CYS A 564 -8.84 52.81 5.48
CA CYS A 564 -9.35 53.88 4.60
C CYS A 564 -8.79 53.85 3.17
N HIS A 565 -7.97 52.86 2.83
CA HIS A 565 -7.43 52.60 1.48
C HIS A 565 -6.56 53.71 0.83
N LEU A 566 -6.28 54.81 1.54
CA LEU A 566 -5.35 55.85 1.09
C LEU A 566 -3.89 55.36 1.05
N ARG A 567 -3.09 55.94 0.15
CA ARG A 567 -1.66 55.63 0.07
C ARG A 567 -0.90 56.31 1.21
N ILE A 568 -0.23 55.49 2.02
CA ILE A 568 0.51 55.92 3.20
C ILE A 568 1.87 55.23 3.29
N ARG A 569 2.73 55.76 4.15
CA ARG A 569 4.07 55.22 4.45
C ARG A 569 4.19 54.72 5.89
N TRP A 570 3.08 54.36 6.52
CA TRP A 570 3.04 53.94 7.91
C TRP A 570 2.47 52.54 8.04
N ARG A 571 3.08 51.71 8.87
CA ARG A 571 2.59 50.38 9.26
C ARG A 571 2.71 50.16 10.76
N CYS A 572 1.92 49.27 11.34
CA CYS A 572 2.18 48.77 12.69
C CYS A 572 3.36 47.79 12.67
N LYS A 573 4.34 47.99 13.56
CA LYS A 573 5.55 47.16 13.68
C LYS A 573 5.22 45.73 14.13
N LYS A 574 4.19 45.57 14.95
CA LYS A 574 3.74 44.28 15.48
C LYS A 574 2.80 43.56 14.52
N CYS A 575 1.80 44.27 14.01
CA CYS A 575 0.80 43.68 13.10
C CYS A 575 1.27 43.57 11.64
N ILE A 576 2.32 44.30 11.22
CA ILE A 576 2.78 44.35 9.82
C ILE A 576 1.66 44.80 8.85
N VAL A 577 0.72 45.61 9.33
CA VAL A 577 -0.41 46.17 8.57
C VAL A 577 -0.23 47.68 8.38
N THR A 578 -0.51 48.17 7.18
CA THR A 578 -0.43 49.60 6.84
C THR A 578 -1.66 50.37 7.33
N LEU A 579 -1.44 51.37 8.17
CA LEU A 579 -2.50 52.12 8.88
C LEU A 579 -2.17 53.61 8.95
N CYS A 580 -3.17 54.48 8.74
CA CYS A 580 -3.00 55.93 8.86
C CYS A 580 -2.87 56.33 10.33
N VAL A 581 -1.81 57.07 10.65
CA VAL A 581 -1.64 57.71 11.97
C VAL A 581 -2.53 58.95 12.08
N GLU A 582 -2.54 59.80 11.04
CA GLU A 582 -3.24 61.10 11.01
C GLU A 582 -4.78 61.01 11.00
N ARG A 583 -5.35 59.84 10.69
CA ARG A 583 -6.81 59.64 10.54
C ARG A 583 -7.37 58.61 11.53
N GLU A 584 -6.66 58.38 12.63
CA GLU A 584 -7.05 57.44 13.69
C GLU A 584 -7.27 55.99 13.20
N CYS A 585 -6.83 55.65 11.99
CA CYS A 585 -6.97 54.30 11.45
C CYS A 585 -6.07 53.32 12.22
N PHE A 586 -4.99 53.83 12.82
CA PHE A 586 -4.14 53.05 13.71
C PHE A 586 -4.89 52.64 14.98
N GLU A 587 -5.60 53.57 15.61
CA GLU A 587 -6.38 53.28 16.83
C GLU A 587 -7.56 52.36 16.51
N LYS A 588 -8.40 52.73 15.53
CA LYS A 588 -9.58 51.95 15.07
C LYS A 588 -9.28 50.54 14.59
N TYR A 589 -8.02 50.24 14.30
CA TYR A 589 -7.62 48.90 13.90
C TYR A 589 -7.23 48.05 15.11
N HIS A 590 -6.70 48.63 16.19
CA HIS A 590 -6.29 47.89 17.39
C HIS A 590 -7.32 47.95 18.54
N THR A 591 -8.36 48.78 18.38
CA THR A 591 -9.63 48.75 19.13
C THR A 591 -10.71 48.08 18.31
#